data_AF-A0AAV9QXG6-F1
#
_entry.id   AF-A0AAV9QXG6-F1
#
_cell.length_a   1.000
_cell.length_b   1.000
_cell.length_c   1.000
_cell.angle_alpha   90.00
_cell.angle_beta   90.00
_cell.angle_gamma   90.00
#
_symmetry.space_group_name_H-M   'P 1'
#
loop_
_entity.id
_entity.type
_entity.pdbx_description
1 polymer ?
#
loop_
_entity_poly.entity_id
_entity_poly.type
_entity_poly.pdbx_seq_one_letter_code
_entity_poly.pdbx_strand_id
1 'polypeptide(L)'
;MHGWFQKLFKSRKTSSMENEKDIAGEKPATAISIESESSSSASSEGTALTKPQRLKVALSSELRWKRKYDVFVCHSSAQRDIEEATRLVLFLETVPRSLRCFLWHRDSCPGGAISTEFCKAMENSHIRVLLITPSFVQDGWCSYMMHQALAEGPMSNRMIPLLQGLAHSQYPQELRFYYYIDLSRNPDYGFSVVNKTVQRYLEKLIENERKLSCSLGGSSNGSDGRDRMQESNVMSVHNPVETSTPLEGIQQRDESIRHLL
;
A
#
# COMPACT_ATOMS: atom_id res chain seq x y z
N MET A 1 -23.77 15.45 21.42
CA MET A 1 -22.78 15.57 20.32
C MET A 1 -23.53 15.33 19.01
N HIS A 2 -23.66 16.28 18.09
CA HIS A 2 -24.52 16.11 16.90
C HIS A 2 -23.99 16.77 15.60
N GLY A 3 -23.92 15.94 14.54
CA GLY A 3 -24.27 16.25 13.14
C GLY A 3 -23.77 17.54 12.48
N TRP A 4 -22.63 17.48 11.78
CA TRP A 4 -22.12 18.57 10.92
C TRP A 4 -21.81 18.16 9.45
N PHE A 5 -22.47 17.12 8.91
CA PHE A 5 -22.27 16.67 7.51
C PHE A 5 -23.56 16.53 6.69
N GLN A 6 -24.31 17.63 6.52
CA GLN A 6 -25.33 17.76 5.46
C GLN A 6 -25.43 19.21 4.93
N LYS A 7 -24.51 19.64 4.04
CA LYS A 7 -24.65 20.94 3.32
C LYS A 7 -23.69 21.15 2.12
N LEU A 8 -23.74 20.34 1.06
CA LEU A 8 -23.05 20.71 -0.20
C LEU A 8 -23.62 20.13 -1.53
N PHE A 9 -24.86 19.66 -1.56
CA PHE A 9 -25.53 19.27 -2.82
C PHE A 9 -26.63 20.25 -3.24
N LYS A 10 -26.21 21.47 -3.63
CA LYS A 10 -27.01 22.41 -4.43
C LYS A 10 -26.12 23.17 -5.42
N SER A 11 -26.05 22.67 -6.65
CA SER A 11 -25.74 23.47 -7.84
C SER A 11 -26.80 23.22 -8.91
N ARG A 12 -26.89 24.09 -9.92
CA ARG A 12 -28.13 24.35 -10.67
C ARG A 12 -27.87 24.52 -12.17
N LYS A 13 -28.54 23.67 -12.95
CA LYS A 13 -28.88 23.81 -14.39
C LYS A 13 -27.77 23.75 -15.46
N THR A 14 -28.08 22.99 -16.51
CA THR A 14 -27.69 23.11 -17.93
C THR A 14 -28.34 24.36 -18.57
N SER A 15 -28.07 24.87 -19.78
CA SER A 15 -27.31 24.50 -21.00
C SER A 15 -26.95 25.81 -21.76
N SER A 16 -25.81 25.97 -22.44
CA SER A 16 -25.45 25.61 -23.85
C SER A 16 -26.11 26.45 -24.97
N MET A 17 -25.42 26.57 -26.13
CA MET A 17 -25.74 27.33 -27.38
C MET A 17 -25.55 28.88 -27.23
N GLU A 18 -25.10 29.70 -28.20
CA GLU A 18 -24.88 29.68 -29.69
C GLU A 18 -23.79 30.76 -30.04
N ASN A 19 -23.11 30.90 -31.21
CA ASN A 19 -22.80 30.01 -32.34
C ASN A 19 -21.61 30.55 -33.21
N GLU A 20 -20.86 29.64 -33.88
CA GLU A 20 -20.52 29.63 -35.33
C GLU A 20 -19.87 30.83 -36.10
N LYS A 21 -18.77 30.56 -36.84
CA LYS A 21 -18.55 30.94 -38.26
C LYS A 21 -17.26 30.37 -38.91
N ASP A 22 -17.34 30.09 -40.21
CA ASP A 22 -16.29 29.48 -41.06
C ASP A 22 -15.31 30.48 -41.71
N ILE A 23 -14.23 29.97 -42.31
CA ILE A 23 -14.00 29.98 -43.79
C ILE A 23 -12.80 29.08 -44.17
N ALA A 24 -12.75 28.59 -45.41
CA ALA A 24 -11.85 27.53 -45.90
C ALA A 24 -10.53 28.03 -46.54
N GLY A 25 -9.56 27.12 -46.73
CA GLY A 25 -8.30 27.42 -47.45
C GLY A 25 -7.32 26.25 -47.64
N GLU A 26 -7.49 25.50 -48.74
CA GLU A 26 -6.46 24.78 -49.54
C GLU A 26 -5.58 23.63 -48.95
N LYS A 27 -5.09 22.79 -49.88
CA LYS A 27 -4.00 21.79 -49.72
C LYS A 27 -2.89 22.14 -50.71
N PRO A 28 -1.65 21.66 -50.49
CA PRO A 28 -1.22 20.53 -51.31
C PRO A 28 -0.54 19.41 -50.49
N ALA A 29 -0.13 18.33 -51.16
CA ALA A 29 0.39 17.12 -50.54
C ALA A 29 1.92 17.03 -50.56
N THR A 30 2.48 16.23 -49.64
CA THR A 30 3.78 15.56 -49.84
C THR A 30 3.71 14.21 -49.13
N ALA A 31 4.23 13.16 -49.77
CA ALA A 31 4.32 11.82 -49.22
C ALA A 31 5.75 11.30 -49.41
N ILE A 32 6.23 10.45 -48.48
CA ILE A 32 7.41 9.60 -48.67
C ILE A 32 7.33 8.41 -47.68
N SER A 33 7.96 7.32 -48.11
CA SER A 33 8.24 6.02 -47.49
C SER A 33 8.22 5.96 -45.95
N ILE A 34 7.68 4.94 -45.27
CA ILE A 34 7.87 3.47 -45.44
C ILE A 34 9.34 3.06 -45.37
N GLU A 35 9.83 2.75 -44.16
CA GLU A 35 10.89 1.75 -43.99
C GLU A 35 10.45 0.75 -42.91
N SER A 36 10.82 -0.51 -43.09
CA SER A 36 10.44 -1.62 -42.20
C SER A 36 11.66 -2.48 -41.94
N GLU A 37 12.26 -2.35 -40.76
CA GLU A 37 13.41 -3.15 -40.39
C GLU A 37 12.97 -4.41 -39.62
N SER A 38 13.10 -5.55 -40.31
CA SER A 38 13.03 -6.88 -39.70
C SER A 38 14.33 -7.63 -40.00
N SER A 39 15.13 -7.90 -38.97
CA SER A 39 16.19 -8.90 -39.02
C SER A 39 16.29 -9.63 -37.68
N SER A 40 16.96 -10.79 -37.66
CA SER A 40 16.58 -11.90 -36.78
C SER A 40 17.72 -12.49 -35.94
N SER A 41 17.37 -12.88 -34.72
CA SER A 41 17.88 -14.05 -33.98
C SER A 41 19.41 -14.32 -33.94
N ALA A 42 19.98 -14.12 -32.76
CA ALA A 42 21.05 -14.98 -32.22
C ALA A 42 20.78 -15.25 -30.73
N SER A 43 21.07 -16.45 -30.26
CA SER A 43 20.78 -16.88 -28.88
C SER A 43 21.96 -16.64 -27.93
N SER A 44 21.66 -16.21 -26.71
CA SER A 44 22.52 -16.36 -25.53
C SER A 44 21.65 -16.31 -24.28
N GLU A 45 21.91 -17.22 -23.34
CA GLU A 45 21.14 -17.37 -22.12
C GLU A 45 21.48 -16.26 -21.10
N GLY A 46 20.56 -15.95 -20.19
CA GLY A 46 20.74 -14.88 -19.19
C GLY A 46 20.19 -13.50 -19.61
N THR A 47 19.00 -13.45 -20.20
CA THR A 47 18.34 -12.20 -20.60
C THR A 47 18.00 -11.29 -19.41
N ALA A 48 18.92 -10.37 -19.09
CA ALA A 48 18.73 -9.30 -18.13
C ALA A 48 17.68 -8.28 -18.64
N LEU A 49 16.40 -8.60 -18.43
CA LEU A 49 15.22 -7.88 -18.93
C LEU A 49 15.36 -6.36 -18.81
N THR A 50 15.03 -5.61 -19.86
CA THR A 50 15.17 -4.14 -19.88
C THR A 50 14.20 -3.47 -18.89
N LYS A 51 14.56 -2.30 -18.35
CA LYS A 51 13.73 -1.60 -17.33
C LYS A 51 12.26 -1.38 -17.77
N PRO A 52 11.94 -0.90 -18.99
CA PRO A 52 10.54 -0.74 -19.40
C PRO A 52 9.78 -2.08 -19.46
N GLN A 53 10.48 -3.16 -19.82
CA GLN A 53 9.91 -4.48 -19.99
C GLN A 53 9.70 -5.20 -18.65
N ARG A 54 10.58 -4.99 -17.66
CA ARG A 54 10.35 -5.40 -16.25
C ARG A 54 9.07 -4.79 -15.70
N LEU A 55 8.91 -3.47 -15.88
CA LEU A 55 7.70 -2.76 -15.45
C LEU A 55 6.44 -3.33 -16.12
N LYS A 56 6.45 -3.54 -17.44
CA LYS A 56 5.29 -4.10 -18.15
C LYS A 56 4.89 -5.49 -17.60
N VAL A 57 5.87 -6.36 -17.32
CA VAL A 57 5.64 -7.68 -16.69
C VAL A 57 5.14 -7.54 -15.24
N ALA A 58 5.62 -6.54 -14.50
CA ALA A 58 5.17 -6.28 -13.13
C ALA A 58 3.76 -5.72 -13.02
N LEU A 59 3.33 -4.91 -14.00
CA LEU A 59 1.94 -4.44 -14.09
C LEU A 59 0.96 -5.57 -14.48
N SER A 60 1.42 -6.61 -15.18
CA SER A 60 0.58 -7.74 -15.63
C SER A 60 0.65 -9.00 -14.75
N SER A 61 1.50 -9.06 -13.71
CA SER A 61 1.69 -10.26 -12.90
C SER A 61 0.50 -10.56 -11.97
N GLU A 62 0.07 -11.83 -11.89
CA GLU A 62 -0.96 -12.31 -10.96
C GLU A 62 -0.70 -11.94 -9.49
N LEU A 63 0.58 -11.85 -9.08
CA LEU A 63 1.00 -11.35 -7.78
C LEU A 63 0.45 -9.96 -7.43
N ARG A 64 0.35 -9.07 -8.42
CA ARG A 64 -0.26 -7.75 -8.26
C ARG A 64 -1.75 -7.90 -7.96
N TRP A 65 -2.42 -8.82 -8.64
CA TRP A 65 -3.85 -9.10 -8.52
C TRP A 65 -4.24 -9.87 -7.25
N LYS A 66 -3.27 -10.48 -6.53
CA LYS A 66 -3.47 -11.00 -5.15
C LYS A 66 -3.93 -9.93 -4.14
N ARG A 67 -3.92 -8.63 -4.49
CA ARG A 67 -4.56 -7.54 -3.74
C ARG A 67 -5.43 -6.67 -4.67
N LYS A 68 -6.50 -6.06 -4.13
CA LYS A 68 -7.45 -5.22 -4.89
C LYS A 68 -6.80 -3.91 -5.38
N TYR A 69 -5.92 -3.32 -4.58
CA TYR A 69 -5.25 -2.05 -4.88
C TYR A 69 -3.72 -2.18 -4.80
N ASP A 70 -3.05 -1.29 -5.53
CA ASP A 70 -1.60 -1.16 -5.52
C ASP A 70 -1.14 -0.13 -4.48
N VAL A 71 -1.94 0.91 -4.26
CA VAL A 71 -1.66 2.01 -3.32
C VAL A 71 -2.90 2.40 -2.52
N PHE A 72 -2.81 2.38 -1.19
CA PHE A 72 -3.74 3.03 -0.26
C PHE A 72 -3.24 4.44 0.04
N VAL A 73 -4.08 5.48 -0.10
CA VAL A 73 -3.71 6.86 0.26
C VAL A 73 -4.53 7.33 1.45
N CYS A 74 -3.85 7.56 2.59
CA CYS A 74 -4.40 8.14 3.79
C CYS A 74 -4.18 9.65 3.80
N HIS A 75 -5.24 10.42 3.98
CA HIS A 75 -5.24 11.88 4.04
C HIS A 75 -6.37 12.34 4.96
N SER A 76 -6.24 13.53 5.56
CA SER A 76 -7.29 14.11 6.40
C SER A 76 -8.53 14.48 5.59
N SER A 77 -9.66 14.66 6.29
CA SER A 77 -10.89 15.26 5.74
C SER A 77 -10.78 16.76 5.38
N ALA A 78 -9.62 17.39 5.59
CA ALA A 78 -9.36 18.75 5.16
C ALA A 78 -9.32 18.89 3.62
N GLN A 79 -9.96 19.93 3.08
CA GLN A 79 -10.10 20.15 1.63
C GLN A 79 -8.77 20.15 0.86
N ARG A 80 -7.71 20.76 1.41
CA ARG A 80 -6.38 20.81 0.78
C ARG A 80 -5.74 19.42 0.67
N ASP A 81 -5.91 18.60 1.69
CA ASP A 81 -5.41 17.24 1.77
C ASP A 81 -6.16 16.32 0.79
N ILE A 82 -7.48 16.52 0.64
CA ILE A 82 -8.31 15.86 -0.37
C ILE A 82 -7.83 16.22 -1.79
N GLU A 83 -7.59 17.50 -2.06
CA GLU A 83 -7.10 18.00 -3.35
C GLU A 83 -5.72 17.41 -3.71
N GLU A 84 -4.75 17.45 -2.81
CA GLU A 84 -3.41 16.91 -3.07
C GLU A 84 -3.39 15.38 -3.14
N ALA A 85 -4.16 14.67 -2.30
CA ALA A 85 -4.32 13.22 -2.40
C ALA A 85 -4.99 12.79 -3.72
N THR A 86 -5.97 13.56 -4.20
CA THR A 86 -6.59 13.37 -5.51
C THR A 86 -5.56 13.61 -6.63
N ARG A 87 -4.75 14.67 -6.53
CA ARG A 87 -3.70 14.99 -7.50
C ARG A 87 -2.64 13.89 -7.58
N LEU A 88 -2.24 13.33 -6.43
CA LEU A 88 -1.34 12.16 -6.34
C LEU A 88 -1.94 10.95 -7.04
N VAL A 89 -3.20 10.63 -6.74
CA VAL A 89 -3.85 9.43 -7.28
C VAL A 89 -4.09 9.54 -8.78
N LEU A 90 -4.51 10.70 -9.29
CA LEU A 90 -4.58 10.96 -10.73
C LEU A 90 -3.21 10.77 -11.40
N PHE A 91 -2.12 11.25 -10.79
CA PHE A 91 -0.76 11.04 -11.30
C PHE A 91 -0.34 9.55 -11.32
N LEU A 92 -0.82 8.72 -10.39
CA LEU A 92 -0.51 7.28 -10.29
C LEU A 92 -1.40 6.39 -11.17
N GLU A 93 -2.68 6.76 -11.33
CA GLU A 93 -3.66 6.06 -12.16
C GLU A 93 -3.44 6.34 -13.66
N THR A 94 -2.93 7.53 -14.01
CA THR A 94 -2.72 7.95 -15.41
C THR A 94 -1.64 7.11 -16.14
N VAL A 95 -1.89 6.82 -17.41
CA VAL A 95 -0.96 6.17 -18.35
C VAL A 95 0.40 6.91 -18.39
N PRO A 96 1.56 6.23 -18.43
CA PRO A 96 1.77 4.79 -18.56
C PRO A 96 1.92 4.04 -17.22
N ARG A 97 1.49 4.61 -16.09
CA ARG A 97 1.72 4.02 -14.76
C ARG A 97 0.63 3.01 -14.40
N SER A 98 -0.63 3.38 -14.65
CA SER A 98 -1.81 2.51 -14.54
C SER A 98 -1.84 1.72 -13.22
N LEU A 99 -1.54 2.38 -12.11
CA LEU A 99 -1.65 1.81 -10.76
C LEU A 99 -3.10 1.92 -10.29
N ARG A 100 -3.59 0.96 -9.49
CA ARG A 100 -4.91 1.02 -8.86
C ARG A 100 -4.76 1.66 -7.49
N CYS A 101 -5.33 2.84 -7.27
CA CYS A 101 -5.26 3.51 -5.97
C CYS A 101 -6.59 3.37 -5.21
N PHE A 102 -6.53 3.53 -3.89
CA PHE A 102 -7.70 3.71 -3.03
C PHE A 102 -7.68 5.09 -2.38
N LEU A 103 -8.76 5.83 -2.56
CA LEU A 103 -9.09 7.06 -1.84
C LEU A 103 -10.36 6.84 -1.04
N TRP A 104 -10.30 7.02 0.27
CA TRP A 104 -11.43 6.72 1.15
C TRP A 104 -12.69 7.54 0.84
N HIS A 105 -12.52 8.77 0.35
CA HIS A 105 -13.62 9.66 -0.02
C HIS A 105 -14.28 9.31 -1.38
N ARG A 106 -13.66 8.43 -2.18
CA ARG A 106 -14.11 8.00 -3.51
C ARG A 106 -14.59 6.53 -3.51
N ASP A 107 -13.84 5.68 -2.83
CA ASP A 107 -13.85 4.22 -3.03
C ASP A 107 -14.46 3.42 -1.84
N SER A 108 -14.87 4.10 -0.76
CA SER A 108 -15.54 3.46 0.40
C SER A 108 -17.04 3.26 0.16
N CYS A 109 -17.60 2.14 0.60
CA CYS A 109 -19.03 1.86 0.45
C CYS A 109 -19.91 2.82 1.30
N PRO A 110 -20.87 3.57 0.72
CA PRO A 110 -21.80 4.38 1.49
C PRO A 110 -22.62 3.54 2.48
N GLY A 111 -22.72 4.01 3.73
CA GLY A 111 -23.38 3.27 4.81
C GLY A 111 -22.51 2.16 5.45
N GLY A 112 -21.32 1.89 4.93
CA GLY A 112 -20.34 1.00 5.56
C GLY A 112 -19.74 1.60 6.84
N ALA A 113 -19.29 0.74 7.75
CA ALA A 113 -18.51 1.17 8.91
C ALA A 113 -17.13 1.66 8.47
N ILE A 114 -16.83 2.94 8.74
CA ILE A 114 -15.62 3.63 8.27
C ILE A 114 -14.36 2.84 8.64
N SER A 115 -14.21 2.45 9.91
CA SER A 115 -13.08 1.65 10.39
C SER A 115 -12.90 0.33 9.63
N THR A 116 -13.98 -0.39 9.35
CA THR A 116 -13.95 -1.67 8.64
C THR A 116 -13.52 -1.49 7.18
N GLU A 117 -14.08 -0.52 6.46
CA GLU A 117 -13.70 -0.24 5.07
C GLU A 117 -12.26 0.26 4.97
N PHE A 118 -11.83 1.12 5.90
CA PHE A 118 -10.45 1.60 6.00
C PHE A 118 -9.45 0.47 6.28
N CYS A 119 -9.69 -0.39 7.28
CA CYS A 119 -8.82 -1.53 7.58
C CYS A 119 -8.80 -2.56 6.44
N LYS A 120 -9.94 -2.82 5.80
CA LYS A 120 -10.03 -3.72 4.65
C LYS A 120 -9.30 -3.17 3.43
N ALA A 121 -9.41 -1.87 3.14
CA ALA A 121 -8.66 -1.21 2.07
C ALA A 121 -7.15 -1.16 2.38
N MET A 122 -6.78 -0.93 3.64
CA MET A 122 -5.43 -1.09 4.17
C MET A 122 -4.91 -2.51 3.84
N GLU A 123 -5.52 -3.57 4.35
CA GLU A 123 -5.11 -4.96 4.08
C GLU A 123 -5.04 -5.28 2.56
N ASN A 124 -6.03 -4.84 1.79
CA ASN A 124 -6.14 -5.11 0.35
C ASN A 124 -5.31 -4.17 -0.54
N SER A 125 -4.29 -3.50 0.02
CA SER A 125 -3.34 -2.65 -0.71
C SER A 125 -1.89 -3.10 -0.57
N HIS A 126 -1.14 -3.08 -1.67
CA HIS A 126 0.29 -3.43 -1.65
C HIS A 126 1.11 -2.43 -0.85
N ILE A 127 0.99 -1.13 -1.16
CA ILE A 127 1.65 -0.02 -0.46
C ILE A 127 0.63 0.91 0.23
N ARG A 128 1.09 1.58 1.28
CA ARG A 128 0.39 2.60 2.07
C ARG A 128 1.13 3.93 1.91
N VAL A 129 0.41 5.00 1.60
CA VAL A 129 0.93 6.36 1.54
C VAL A 129 0.20 7.17 2.60
N LEU A 130 0.94 7.89 3.45
CA LEU A 130 0.37 8.81 4.44
C LEU A 130 0.68 10.24 4.00
N LEU A 131 -0.35 11.06 3.75
CA LEU A 131 -0.20 12.49 3.47
C LEU A 131 -0.22 13.28 4.77
N ILE A 132 0.97 13.55 5.33
CA ILE A 132 1.14 14.11 6.67
C ILE A 132 1.20 15.64 6.58
N THR A 133 0.10 16.26 6.99
CA THR A 133 -0.15 17.70 7.05
C THR A 133 -0.43 18.11 8.51
N PRO A 134 -0.51 19.43 8.82
CA PRO A 134 -1.01 19.89 10.12
C PRO A 134 -2.42 19.37 10.46
N SER A 135 -3.26 19.08 9.45
CA SER A 135 -4.60 18.49 9.64
C SER A 135 -4.54 16.99 9.90
N PHE A 136 -3.68 16.23 9.20
CA PHE A 136 -3.45 14.80 9.44
C PHE A 136 -3.07 14.51 10.90
N VAL A 137 -2.22 15.34 11.51
CA VAL A 137 -1.77 15.17 12.91
C VAL A 137 -2.89 15.46 13.93
N GLN A 138 -3.90 16.25 13.55
CA GLN A 138 -5.07 16.56 14.40
C GLN A 138 -6.25 15.59 14.16
N ASP A 139 -6.24 14.85 13.05
CA ASP A 139 -7.31 13.97 12.62
C ASP A 139 -7.17 12.58 13.26
N GLY A 140 -8.10 12.26 14.18
CA GLY A 140 -8.10 10.99 14.91
C GLY A 140 -8.16 9.74 14.03
N TRP A 141 -8.77 9.83 12.84
CA TRP A 141 -8.78 8.72 11.88
C TRP A 141 -7.41 8.54 11.21
N CYS A 142 -6.75 9.65 10.87
CA CYS A 142 -5.39 9.62 10.33
C CYS A 142 -4.40 9.05 11.34
N SER A 143 -4.49 9.47 12.61
CA SER A 143 -3.70 8.90 13.71
C SER A 143 -3.98 7.41 13.92
N TYR A 144 -5.25 6.98 13.94
CA TYR A 144 -5.61 5.56 14.02
C TYR A 144 -4.99 4.74 12.88
N MET A 145 -5.10 5.21 11.64
CA MET A 145 -4.57 4.50 10.47
C MET A 145 -3.03 4.50 10.42
N MET A 146 -2.37 5.55 10.92
CA MET A 146 -0.92 5.56 11.11
C MET A 146 -0.48 4.46 12.08
N HIS A 147 -1.13 4.35 13.24
CA HIS A 147 -0.82 3.31 14.22
C HIS A 147 -1.14 1.90 13.71
N GLN A 148 -2.25 1.71 12.97
CA GLN A 148 -2.57 0.43 12.35
C GLN A 148 -1.53 0.02 11.28
N ALA A 149 -1.06 0.97 10.46
CA ALA A 149 -0.01 0.72 9.46
C ALA A 149 1.34 0.36 10.11
N LEU A 150 1.64 0.91 11.28
CA LEU A 150 2.82 0.57 12.09
C LEU A 150 2.69 -0.82 12.72
N ALA A 151 1.54 -1.14 13.31
CA ALA A 151 1.26 -2.43 13.95
C ALA A 151 1.32 -3.61 12.97
N GLU A 152 0.93 -3.40 11.71
CA GLU A 152 1.08 -4.39 10.62
C GLU A 152 2.52 -4.82 10.31
N GLY A 153 3.52 -4.04 10.73
CA GLY A 153 4.93 -4.35 10.52
C GLY A 153 5.78 -3.10 10.27
N PRO A 154 6.51 -2.57 11.28
CA PRO A 154 7.27 -1.33 11.17
C PRO A 154 8.48 -1.44 10.23
N MET A 155 8.92 -2.65 9.88
CA MET A 155 9.99 -2.89 8.90
C MET A 155 9.49 -3.48 7.57
N SER A 156 8.17 -3.46 7.34
CA SER A 156 7.55 -4.04 6.14
C SER A 156 7.94 -3.35 4.82
N ASN A 157 8.50 -2.13 4.89
CA ASN A 157 8.82 -1.27 3.73
C ASN A 157 7.61 -1.00 2.81
N ARG A 158 6.39 -1.19 3.32
CA ARG A 158 5.13 -0.95 2.58
C ARG A 158 4.54 0.43 2.81
N MET A 159 5.05 1.21 3.78
CA MET A 159 4.56 2.55 4.08
C MET A 159 5.50 3.64 3.53
N ILE A 160 4.92 4.69 2.95
CA ILE A 160 5.61 5.87 2.42
C ILE A 160 5.00 7.14 3.06
N PRO A 161 5.68 7.77 4.01
CA PRO A 161 5.27 9.07 4.54
C PRO A 161 5.55 10.20 3.52
N LEU A 162 4.54 11.00 3.22
CA LEU A 162 4.67 12.29 2.52
C LEU A 162 4.49 13.41 3.53
N LEU A 163 5.30 14.45 3.44
CA LEU A 163 5.23 15.62 4.32
C LEU A 163 4.84 16.85 3.51
N GLN A 164 3.85 17.61 3.98
CA GLN A 164 3.42 18.85 3.32
C GLN A 164 3.07 19.92 4.36
N GLY A 165 3.84 21.02 4.37
CA GLY A 165 3.54 22.20 5.19
C GLY A 165 3.56 21.99 6.72
N LEU A 166 4.13 20.90 7.21
CA LEU A 166 4.25 20.58 8.64
C LEU A 166 5.65 20.96 9.18
N ALA A 167 5.71 21.55 10.37
CA ALA A 167 6.98 21.78 11.07
C ALA A 167 7.55 20.46 11.61
N HIS A 168 8.88 20.28 11.58
CA HIS A 168 9.53 19.05 12.05
C HIS A 168 9.24 18.71 13.53
N SER A 169 9.01 19.72 14.38
CA SER A 169 8.57 19.56 15.77
C SER A 169 7.18 18.93 15.93
N GLN A 170 6.31 19.06 14.92
CA GLN A 170 4.96 18.50 14.89
C GLN A 170 4.92 17.12 14.20
N TYR A 171 6.05 16.62 13.69
CA TYR A 171 6.12 15.32 13.03
C TYR A 171 5.95 14.17 14.04
N PRO A 172 5.01 13.22 13.81
CA PRO A 172 4.77 12.09 14.71
C PRO A 172 6.06 11.37 15.10
N GLN A 173 6.27 11.20 16.41
CA GLN A 173 7.47 10.53 16.95
C GLN A 173 7.56 9.08 16.46
N GLU A 174 6.40 8.45 16.27
CA GLU A 174 6.18 7.08 15.79
C GLU A 174 6.63 6.89 14.34
N LEU A 175 6.87 7.98 13.59
CA LEU A 175 7.34 7.96 12.21
C LEU A 175 8.78 8.45 12.04
N ARG A 176 9.46 8.91 13.11
CA ARG A 176 10.83 9.49 13.02
C ARG A 176 11.90 8.53 12.48
N PHE A 177 11.64 7.22 12.47
CA PHE A 177 12.54 6.22 11.87
C PHE A 177 12.25 5.94 10.38
N TYR A 178 11.21 6.54 9.79
CA TYR A 178 10.96 6.49 8.36
C TYR A 178 11.54 7.70 7.62
N TYR A 179 12.02 7.46 6.40
CA TYR A 179 12.30 8.52 5.45
C TYR A 179 11.00 9.05 4.84
N TYR A 180 10.68 10.31 5.09
CA TYR A 180 9.56 11.02 4.46
C TYR A 180 9.97 11.70 3.16
N ILE A 181 8.99 11.94 2.28
CA ILE A 181 9.14 12.72 1.05
C ILE A 181 8.52 14.10 1.27
N ASP A 182 9.32 15.16 1.27
CA ASP A 182 8.85 16.55 1.37
C ASP A 182 8.23 17.03 0.06
N LEU A 183 6.90 17.14 0.02
CA LEU A 183 6.14 17.70 -1.11
C LEU A 183 6.26 19.23 -1.18
N SER A 184 6.60 19.90 -0.07
CA SER A 184 6.55 21.36 0.07
C SER A 184 7.53 22.09 -0.88
N ARG A 185 8.55 21.39 -1.38
CA ARG A 185 9.56 21.91 -2.32
C ARG A 185 9.23 21.65 -3.78
N ASN A 186 8.82 20.42 -4.10
CA ASN A 186 8.48 20.01 -5.46
C ASN A 186 7.52 18.81 -5.38
N PRO A 187 6.20 19.07 -5.47
CA PRO A 187 5.19 18.02 -5.34
C PRO A 187 5.31 16.92 -6.42
N ASP A 188 5.55 17.30 -7.68
CA ASP A 188 5.61 16.37 -8.81
C ASP A 188 6.85 15.47 -8.79
N TYR A 189 7.97 15.99 -8.29
CA TYR A 189 9.14 15.18 -7.97
C TYR A 189 8.79 14.13 -6.91
N GLY A 190 8.12 14.53 -5.82
CA GLY A 190 7.66 13.63 -4.77
C GLY A 190 6.74 12.53 -5.29
N PHE A 191 5.77 12.89 -6.12
CA PHE A 191 4.88 11.95 -6.80
C PHE A 191 5.66 10.98 -7.72
N SER A 192 6.69 11.47 -8.41
CA SER A 192 7.59 10.63 -9.21
C SER A 192 8.36 9.62 -8.34
N VAL A 193 8.72 9.99 -7.10
CA VAL A 193 9.40 9.10 -6.14
C VAL A 193 8.42 8.05 -5.61
N VAL A 194 7.19 8.42 -5.25
CA VAL A 194 6.13 7.46 -4.88
C VAL A 194 5.94 6.42 -5.97
N ASN A 195 5.73 6.85 -7.23
CA ASN A 195 5.59 5.95 -8.36
C ASN A 195 6.80 5.01 -8.53
N LYS A 196 8.03 5.55 -8.46
CA LYS A 196 9.26 4.74 -8.56
C LYS A 196 9.36 3.71 -7.42
N THR A 197 8.93 4.05 -6.21
CA THR A 197 8.94 3.13 -5.06
C THR A 197 7.88 2.04 -5.21
N VAL A 198 6.66 2.36 -5.66
CA VAL A 198 5.62 1.37 -5.94
C VAL A 198 6.04 0.40 -7.04
N GLN A 199 6.61 0.93 -8.13
CA GLN A 199 7.15 0.11 -9.23
C GLN A 199 8.24 -0.86 -8.74
N ARG A 200 9.24 -0.37 -7.99
CA ARG A 200 10.30 -1.21 -7.39
C ARG A 200 9.76 -2.27 -6.43
N TYR A 201 8.70 -1.97 -5.69
CA TYR A 201 8.07 -2.93 -4.78
C TYR A 201 7.43 -4.08 -5.56
N LEU A 202 6.65 -3.78 -6.61
CA LEU A 202 6.03 -4.79 -7.48
C LEU A 202 7.10 -5.64 -8.21
N GLU A 203 8.18 -5.03 -8.70
CA GLU A 203 9.33 -5.76 -9.28
C GLU A 203 9.96 -6.74 -8.27
N LYS A 204 10.27 -6.28 -7.04
CA LYS A 204 10.83 -7.14 -5.97
C LYS A 204 9.90 -8.27 -5.56
N LEU A 205 8.59 -8.03 -5.53
CA LEU A 205 7.59 -9.03 -5.15
C LEU A 205 7.63 -10.24 -6.10
N ILE A 206 7.81 -9.98 -7.40
CA ILE A 206 7.97 -11.01 -8.45
C ILE A 206 9.34 -11.66 -8.40
N GLU A 207 10.41 -10.90 -8.13
CA GLU A 207 11.76 -11.45 -7.95
C GLU A 207 11.81 -12.44 -6.77
N ASN A 208 11.08 -12.16 -5.69
CA ASN A 208 10.99 -13.02 -4.52
C ASN A 208 10.20 -14.31 -4.79
N GLU A 209 9.07 -14.26 -5.51
CA GLU A 209 8.32 -15.47 -5.90
C GLU A 209 9.18 -16.40 -6.77
N ARG A 210 9.93 -15.84 -7.72
CA ARG A 210 10.88 -16.60 -8.56
C ARG A 210 11.98 -17.27 -7.72
N LYS A 211 12.55 -16.58 -6.74
CA LYS A 211 13.55 -17.18 -5.83
C LYS A 211 12.96 -18.34 -5.04
N LEU A 212 11.75 -18.17 -4.50
CA LEU A 212 11.06 -19.23 -3.76
C LEU A 212 10.77 -20.46 -4.63
N SER A 213 10.33 -20.28 -5.89
CA SER A 213 10.09 -21.40 -6.79
C SER A 213 11.38 -22.14 -7.18
N CYS A 214 12.49 -21.42 -7.43
CA CYS A 214 13.79 -22.04 -7.67
C CYS A 214 14.30 -22.83 -6.45
N SER A 215 14.09 -22.34 -5.22
CA SER A 215 14.51 -23.05 -4.00
C SER A 215 13.78 -24.37 -3.76
N LEU A 216 12.51 -24.51 -4.19
CA LEU A 216 11.78 -25.79 -4.08
C LEU A 216 12.13 -26.77 -5.22
N GLY A 217 12.56 -26.28 -6.38
CA GLY A 217 12.94 -27.13 -7.53
C GLY A 217 14.30 -27.83 -7.39
N GLY A 218 15.10 -27.49 -6.37
CA GLY A 218 16.50 -27.92 -6.24
C GLY A 218 16.76 -29.27 -5.55
N SER A 219 15.74 -30.11 -5.31
CA SER A 219 15.85 -31.26 -4.40
C SER A 219 15.39 -32.60 -5.00
N SER A 220 15.92 -32.99 -6.16
CA SER A 220 15.82 -34.38 -6.65
C SER A 220 17.00 -34.81 -7.53
N ASN A 221 17.98 -35.48 -6.93
CA ASN A 221 18.53 -36.79 -7.37
C ASN A 221 19.82 -37.14 -6.60
N GLY A 222 19.95 -38.41 -6.18
CA GLY A 222 21.07 -38.93 -5.38
C GLY A 222 20.61 -40.07 -4.46
N SER A 223 20.68 -41.31 -4.95
CA SER A 223 19.98 -42.48 -4.40
C SER A 223 20.88 -43.56 -3.80
N ASP A 224 20.25 -44.45 -3.01
CA ASP A 224 20.64 -45.83 -2.64
C ASP A 224 21.55 -46.01 -1.41
N GLY A 225 21.50 -47.19 -0.73
CA GLY A 225 22.58 -47.55 0.22
C GLY A 225 22.38 -48.50 1.43
N ARG A 226 21.17 -48.91 1.84
CA ARG A 226 20.89 -50.02 2.82
C ARG A 226 21.32 -49.95 4.33
N ASP A 227 20.43 -50.51 5.15
CA ASP A 227 20.61 -51.38 6.34
C ASP A 227 21.67 -51.11 7.45
N ARG A 228 21.18 -50.84 8.67
CA ARG A 228 21.12 -51.89 9.73
C ARG A 228 20.25 -51.51 10.95
N MET A 229 19.74 -52.54 11.63
CA MET A 229 19.01 -52.45 12.91
C MET A 229 19.94 -52.29 14.12
N GLN A 230 19.44 -51.69 15.19
CA GLN A 230 19.58 -52.26 16.53
C GLN A 230 18.46 -51.80 17.47
N GLU A 231 17.82 -52.76 18.16
CA GLU A 231 16.95 -52.49 19.31
C GLU A 231 17.80 -52.43 20.60
N SER A 232 17.34 -51.65 21.59
CA SER A 232 17.71 -51.86 22.99
C SER A 232 16.55 -51.46 23.91
N ASN A 233 15.78 -52.46 24.34
CA ASN A 233 14.66 -52.29 25.28
C ASN A 233 15.15 -52.48 26.73
N VAL A 234 14.92 -51.49 27.60
CA VAL A 234 15.01 -51.62 29.06
C VAL A 234 13.86 -50.84 29.70
N MET A 235 13.15 -51.47 30.63
CA MET A 235 11.98 -50.93 31.33
C MET A 235 12.31 -50.45 32.76
N SER A 236 11.31 -49.85 33.41
CA SER A 236 11.12 -49.73 34.87
C SER A 236 11.90 -48.66 35.66
N VAL A 237 11.35 -48.05 36.73
CA VAL A 237 9.94 -47.76 37.13
C VAL A 237 9.94 -46.74 38.31
N HIS A 238 8.75 -46.30 38.77
CA HIS A 238 8.45 -45.49 39.98
C HIS A 238 8.47 -43.94 39.92
N ASN A 239 7.25 -43.39 39.92
CA ASN A 239 6.81 -42.27 40.79
C ASN A 239 6.34 -42.87 42.16
N PRO A 240 5.92 -42.11 43.19
CA PRO A 240 5.77 -40.63 43.31
C PRO A 240 6.38 -40.01 44.59
N VAL A 241 6.34 -38.68 44.72
CA VAL A 241 6.03 -37.95 45.99
C VAL A 241 5.23 -36.69 45.63
N GLU A 242 4.17 -36.41 46.39
CA GLU A 242 3.44 -35.14 46.37
C GLU A 242 3.94 -34.22 47.49
N THR A 243 3.92 -32.90 47.30
CA THR A 243 3.80 -31.96 48.43
C THR A 243 3.10 -30.68 48.00
N SER A 244 1.81 -30.60 48.30
CA SER A 244 1.00 -29.38 48.21
C SER A 244 0.82 -28.77 49.60
N THR A 245 0.72 -27.44 49.70
CA THR A 245 -0.07 -26.75 50.75
C THR A 245 -0.26 -25.26 50.40
N PRO A 246 -1.35 -24.60 50.83
CA PRO A 246 -1.70 -23.24 50.41
C PRO A 246 -1.68 -22.19 51.54
N LEU A 247 -1.97 -20.93 51.18
CA LEU A 247 -2.55 -19.83 51.97
C LEU A 247 -2.87 -18.73 50.93
N GLU A 248 -4.10 -18.35 50.57
CA GLU A 248 -5.33 -18.02 51.31
C GLU A 248 -5.30 -16.64 51.99
N GLY A 249 -6.24 -15.77 51.56
CA GLY A 249 -6.79 -14.66 52.36
C GLY A 249 -6.05 -13.32 52.39
N ILE A 250 -6.58 -12.31 51.68
CA ILE A 250 -7.06 -11.04 52.26
C ILE A 250 -8.01 -10.36 51.26
N GLN A 251 -8.99 -9.62 51.77
CA GLN A 251 -10.18 -9.17 51.02
C GLN A 251 -10.51 -7.69 51.32
N GLN A 252 -11.14 -7.04 50.33
CA GLN A 252 -11.93 -5.79 50.41
C GLN A 252 -11.22 -4.42 50.52
N ARG A 253 -12.04 -3.42 50.16
CA ARG A 253 -11.83 -1.97 50.05
C ARG A 253 -11.15 -1.51 48.74
N ASP A 254 -11.65 -0.50 48.02
CA ASP A 254 -12.79 0.40 48.33
C ASP A 254 -13.65 0.75 47.10
N GLU A 255 -14.94 1.03 47.32
CA GLU A 255 -15.86 1.55 46.31
C GLU A 255 -16.18 3.03 46.60
N SER A 256 -15.33 3.89 46.07
CA SER A 256 -15.60 5.32 45.83
C SER A 256 -14.60 5.79 44.76
N ILE A 257 -14.98 6.58 43.76
CA ILE A 257 -16.01 7.62 43.76
C ILE A 257 -16.97 7.45 42.58
N ARG A 258 -18.27 7.45 42.85
CA ARG A 258 -19.30 7.97 41.93
C ARG A 258 -19.82 9.31 42.50
N HIS A 259 -20.36 10.15 41.63
CA HIS A 259 -20.74 11.55 41.89
C HIS A 259 -19.57 12.52 42.07
N LEU A 260 -19.22 13.21 40.98
CA LEU A 260 -19.25 14.68 40.95
C LEU A 260 -19.32 15.16 39.49
N LEU A 261 -20.50 15.69 39.12
CA LEU A 261 -20.84 16.39 37.86
C LEU A 261 -20.67 15.57 36.56
#